data_AF-A0A1F6T7E1-F1
#
_entry.id   AF-A0A1F6T7E1-F1
#
_cell.length_a   1.000
_cell.length_b   1.000
_cell.length_c   1.000
_cell.angle_alpha   90.00
_cell.angle_beta   90.00
_cell.angle_gamma   90.00
#
_symmetry.space_group_name_H-M   'P 1'
#
loop_
_entity.id
_entity.type
_entity.pdbx_description
1 polymer ?
#
loop_
_entity_poly.entity_id
_entity_poly.type
_entity_poly.pdbx_seq_one_letter_code
_entity_poly.pdbx_strand_id
1 'polypeptide(L)'
;MASPAGTKYSLKARVREFGVPPIHDALVIGNRAAIGCTAIRKAIELLVASPFEHIEFKDDVVSDIIVRTAILRRIPKEKLIAFVLAQVKPLMAADEILHLDLEVEVVVEGNTL
;
A
#
# COMPACT_ATOMS: atom_id res chain seq x y z
N MET A 1 -59.02 18.77 3.15
CA MET A 1 -58.56 17.38 3.34
C MET A 1 -57.05 17.37 3.17
N ALA A 2 -56.32 17.32 4.29
CA ALA A 2 -54.85 17.39 4.32
C ALA A 2 -54.24 15.99 4.13
N SER A 3 -53.27 15.84 3.23
CA SER A 3 -52.48 14.60 3.11
C SER A 3 -51.52 14.47 4.31
N PRO A 4 -51.31 13.25 4.85
CA PRO A 4 -50.47 13.04 6.03
C PRO A 4 -49.01 13.31 5.68
N ALA A 5 -48.27 13.89 6.63
CA ALA A 5 -46.86 14.24 6.49
C ALA A 5 -46.03 12.97 6.22
N GLY A 6 -45.83 12.65 4.95
CA GLY A 6 -44.99 11.55 4.51
C GLY A 6 -43.54 11.83 4.89
N THR A 7 -42.91 10.88 5.58
CA THR A 7 -41.50 10.97 5.98
C THR A 7 -40.63 11.24 4.75
N LYS A 8 -39.94 12.38 4.77
CA LYS A 8 -39.09 12.84 3.67
C LYS A 8 -37.69 12.25 3.89
N TYR A 9 -37.37 11.19 3.17
CA TYR A 9 -36.02 10.60 3.20
C TYR A 9 -35.13 11.30 2.17
N SER A 10 -33.98 11.79 2.61
CA SER A 10 -32.96 12.36 1.74
C SER A 10 -31.73 11.46 1.77
N LEU A 11 -31.36 10.93 0.60
CA LEU A 11 -30.15 10.13 0.43
C LEU A 11 -29.16 10.92 -0.44
N LYS A 12 -27.96 11.15 0.09
CA LYS A 12 -26.83 11.69 -0.67
C LYS A 12 -25.76 10.61 -0.77
N ALA A 13 -25.53 10.12 -1.99
CA ALA A 13 -24.46 9.18 -2.27
C ALA A 13 -23.32 9.89 -3.00
N ARG A 14 -22.08 9.65 -2.56
CA ARG A 14 -20.87 10.04 -3.29
C ARG A 14 -20.29 8.78 -3.91
N VAL A 15 -20.47 8.65 -5.21
CA VAL A 15 -19.97 7.50 -5.98
C VAL A 15 -18.51 7.77 -6.36
N ARG A 16 -17.64 6.79 -6.10
CA ARG A 16 -16.25 6.75 -6.57
C ARG A 16 -16.05 5.41 -7.28
N GLU A 17 -15.14 5.38 -8.25
CA GLU A 17 -14.77 4.13 -8.90
C GLU A 17 -14.12 3.18 -7.88
N PHE A 18 -14.56 1.93 -7.87
CA PHE A 18 -14.04 0.91 -6.99
C PHE A 18 -12.77 0.31 -7.62
N GLY A 19 -11.60 0.71 -7.12
CA GLY A 19 -10.31 0.16 -7.54
C GLY A 19 -9.95 -1.06 -6.70
N VAL A 20 -10.05 -2.25 -7.27
CA VAL A 20 -9.57 -3.48 -6.63
C VAL A 20 -8.19 -3.83 -7.18
N PRO A 21 -7.21 -4.18 -6.34
CA PRO A 21 -7.19 -4.03 -4.89
C PRO A 21 -6.89 -2.56 -4.53
N PRO A 22 -7.24 -2.10 -3.32
CA PRO A 22 -6.89 -0.76 -2.83
C PRO A 22 -5.40 -0.64 -2.46
N ILE A 23 -4.53 -1.43 -3.10
CA ILE A 23 -3.08 -1.40 -2.85
C ILE A 23 -2.49 -0.42 -3.84
N HIS A 24 -2.24 0.79 -3.35
CA HIS A 24 -1.76 1.88 -4.19
C HIS A 24 -0.24 1.85 -4.30
N ASP A 25 0.50 1.66 -3.20
CA ASP A 25 1.94 1.87 -3.22
C ASP A 25 2.75 0.68 -2.71
N ALA A 26 2.59 0.30 -1.44
CA ALA A 26 3.34 -0.82 -0.87
C ALA A 26 2.59 -1.59 0.22
N LEU A 27 2.99 -2.84 0.41
CA LEU A 27 2.65 -3.67 1.56
C LEU A 27 3.93 -4.06 2.29
N VAL A 28 3.88 -4.03 3.63
CA VAL A 28 4.90 -4.59 4.51
C VAL A 28 4.32 -5.80 5.20
N ILE A 29 5.01 -6.93 5.11
CA ILE A 29 4.50 -8.24 5.55
C ILE A 29 5.36 -8.73 6.72
N GLY A 30 4.68 -9.09 7.81
CA GLY A 30 5.32 -9.66 8.98
C GLY A 30 5.73 -11.10 8.75
N ASN A 31 6.82 -11.54 9.39
CA ASN A 31 7.39 -12.87 9.20
C ASN A 31 6.53 -14.03 9.77
N ARG A 32 5.44 -13.70 10.48
CA ARG A 32 4.39 -14.63 10.97
C ARG A 32 3.02 -14.29 10.40
N ALA A 33 2.94 -13.45 9.37
CA ALA A 33 1.66 -13.07 8.76
C ALA A 33 0.88 -14.32 8.31
N ALA A 34 -0.42 -14.35 8.60
CA ALA A 34 -1.30 -15.48 8.29
C ALA A 34 -1.35 -15.79 6.78
N ILE A 35 -1.11 -14.77 5.95
CA ILE A 35 -1.01 -14.89 4.50
C ILE A 35 0.42 -14.49 4.11
N GLY A 36 1.19 -15.47 3.65
CA GLY A 36 2.56 -15.22 3.18
C GLY A 36 2.62 -14.46 1.86
N CYS A 37 3.79 -13.90 1.56
CA CYS A 37 4.05 -13.06 0.39
C CYS A 37 3.55 -13.67 -0.93
N THR A 38 3.78 -14.96 -1.17
CA THR A 38 3.38 -15.66 -2.40
C THR A 38 1.88 -15.58 -2.69
N ALA A 39 1.04 -15.69 -1.66
CA ALA A 39 -0.41 -15.64 -1.82
C ALA A 39 -0.89 -14.21 -2.10
N ILE A 40 -0.31 -13.22 -1.41
CA ILE A 40 -0.60 -11.80 -1.61
C ILE A 40 -0.18 -11.37 -3.01
N ARG A 41 1.03 -11.75 -3.45
CA ARG A 41 1.54 -11.42 -4.79
C ARG A 41 0.61 -11.93 -5.89
N LYS A 42 0.17 -13.19 -5.79
CA LYS A 42 -0.81 -13.76 -6.74
C LYS A 42 -2.14 -12.99 -6.73
N ALA A 43 -2.62 -12.59 -5.56
CA ALA A 43 -3.83 -11.78 -5.47
C ALA A 43 -3.64 -10.42 -6.16
N ILE A 44 -2.51 -9.74 -5.93
CA ILE A 44 -2.20 -8.45 -6.56
C ILE A 44 -2.09 -8.59 -8.08
N GLU A 45 -1.39 -9.62 -8.57
CA GLU A 45 -1.23 -9.90 -10.01
C GLU A 45 -2.56 -10.11 -10.74
N LEU A 46 -3.56 -10.70 -10.06
CA LEU A 46 -4.89 -10.89 -10.62
C LEU A 46 -5.73 -9.62 -10.67
N LEU A 47 -5.40 -8.62 -9.86
CA LEU A 47 -6.24 -7.46 -9.61
C LEU A 47 -5.65 -6.17 -10.20
N VAL A 48 -4.33 -6.07 -10.42
CA VAL A 48 -3.67 -4.87 -10.96
C VAL A 48 -2.81 -5.20 -12.17
N ALA A 49 -2.96 -4.42 -13.25
CA ALA A 49 -2.06 -4.49 -14.41
C ALA A 49 -0.67 -3.89 -14.15
N SER A 50 -0.50 -3.14 -13.05
CA SER A 50 0.75 -2.46 -12.73
C SER A 50 1.73 -3.44 -12.08
N PRO A 51 3.02 -3.43 -12.49
CA PRO A 51 4.01 -4.31 -11.90
C PRO A 51 4.35 -3.90 -10.48
N PHE A 52 4.40 -4.90 -9.60
CA PHE A 52 4.92 -4.81 -8.25
C PHE A 52 6.22 -5.62 -8.16
N GLU A 53 7.16 -5.08 -7.42
CA GLU A 53 8.40 -5.74 -7.03
C GLU A 53 8.20 -6.40 -5.66
N HIS A 54 8.76 -7.60 -5.51
CA HIS A 54 8.89 -8.27 -4.22
C HIS A 54 10.32 -8.13 -3.71
N ILE A 55 10.43 -7.64 -2.48
CA ILE A 55 11.67 -7.43 -1.76
C ILE A 55 11.64 -8.33 -0.54
N GLU A 56 12.40 -9.42 -0.58
CA GLU A 56 12.65 -10.30 0.57
C GLU A 56 13.94 -9.87 1.29
N PHE A 57 13.91 -9.87 2.62
CA PHE A 57 15.08 -9.64 3.47
C PHE A 57 14.88 -10.31 4.85
N LYS A 58 15.95 -10.41 5.63
CA LYS A 58 15.93 -11.07 6.94
C LYS A 58 15.76 -10.05 8.06
N ASP A 59 14.66 -10.15 8.80
CA ASP A 59 14.40 -9.39 10.03
C ASP A 59 13.53 -10.22 11.00
N ASP A 60 13.55 -9.86 12.28
CA ASP A 60 12.85 -10.57 13.36
C ASP A 60 11.36 -10.26 13.44
N VAL A 61 10.87 -9.23 12.76
CA VAL A 61 9.45 -8.87 12.67
C VAL A 61 8.97 -8.86 11.22
N VAL A 62 9.72 -8.27 10.30
CA VAL A 62 9.33 -8.08 8.90
C VAL A 62 10.03 -9.13 8.02
N SER A 63 9.33 -9.70 7.03
CA SER A 63 9.94 -10.62 6.06
C SER A 63 10.01 -10.03 4.65
N ASP A 64 8.95 -9.35 4.23
CA ASP A 64 8.78 -8.98 2.84
C ASP A 64 8.20 -7.57 2.69
N ILE A 65 8.61 -6.90 1.62
CA ILE A 65 7.94 -5.70 1.10
C ILE A 65 7.48 -6.01 -0.32
N ILE A 66 6.20 -5.74 -0.60
CA ILE A 66 5.67 -5.70 -1.96
C ILE A 66 5.47 -4.23 -2.31
N VAL A 67 6.09 -3.73 -3.36
CA VAL A 67 6.05 -2.30 -3.70
C VAL A 67 5.90 -2.08 -5.19
N ARG A 68 5.14 -1.08 -5.61
CA ARG A 68 5.00 -0.74 -7.02
C ARG A 68 6.38 -0.45 -7.64
N THR A 69 6.71 -1.10 -8.76
CA THR A 69 8.03 -0.94 -9.41
C THR A 69 8.35 0.53 -9.76
N ALA A 70 7.33 1.36 -9.99
CA ALA A 70 7.47 2.80 -10.24
C ALA A 70 8.10 3.58 -9.06
N ILE A 71 7.88 3.14 -7.82
CA ILE A 71 8.50 3.75 -6.63
C ILE A 71 9.99 3.49 -6.64
N LEU A 72 10.41 2.25 -6.94
CA LEU A 72 11.81 1.85 -7.00
C LEU A 72 12.62 2.54 -8.12
N ARG A 73 11.96 3.18 -9.09
CA ARG A 73 12.63 4.04 -10.07
C ARG A 73 13.10 5.37 -9.48
N ARG A 74 12.53 5.78 -8.34
CA ARG A 74 12.78 7.07 -7.68
C ARG A 74 13.59 6.90 -6.39
N ILE A 75 13.38 5.80 -5.67
CA ILE A 75 14.10 5.48 -4.44
C ILE A 75 14.84 4.14 -4.57
N PRO A 76 16.14 4.07 -4.20
CA PRO A 76 16.86 2.80 -4.11
C PRO A 76 16.19 1.82 -3.16
N LYS A 77 16.21 0.54 -3.52
CA LYS A 77 15.62 -0.56 -2.74
C LYS A 77 16.12 -0.58 -1.29
N GLU A 78 17.41 -0.36 -1.09
CA GLU A 78 18.07 -0.39 0.22
C GLU A 78 17.57 0.75 1.13
N LYS A 79 17.31 1.93 0.54
CA LYS A 79 16.74 3.06 1.28
C LYS A 79 15.30 2.79 1.72
N LEU A 80 14.52 2.12 0.87
CA LEU A 80 13.15 1.72 1.23
C LEU A 80 13.16 0.69 2.38
N ILE A 81 14.03 -0.33 2.31
CA ILE A 81 14.17 -1.32 3.39
C ILE A 81 14.57 -0.63 4.70
N ALA A 82 15.58 0.25 4.65
CA ALA A 82 16.03 0.99 5.84
C ALA A 82 14.91 1.86 6.44
N PHE A 83 14.13 2.54 5.59
CA PHE A 83 12.97 3.31 6.03
C PHE A 83 11.92 2.43 6.72
N VAL A 84 11.55 1.30 6.11
CA VAL A 84 10.57 0.37 6.68
C VAL A 84 11.05 -0.16 8.03
N LEU A 85 12.31 -0.60 8.13
CA LEU A 85 12.87 -1.11 9.39
C LEU A 85 12.96 -0.06 10.49
N ALA A 86 13.24 1.20 10.14
CA ALA A 86 13.40 2.27 11.12
C ALA A 86 12.06 2.88 11.57
N GLN A 87 11.10 3.05 10.64
CA GLN A 87 9.90 3.86 10.86
C GLN A 87 8.62 3.03 10.94
N VAL A 88 8.52 1.93 10.18
CA VAL A 88 7.29 1.14 10.05
C VAL A 88 7.30 -0.04 11.02
N LYS A 89 8.42 -0.78 11.08
CA LYS A 89 8.57 -1.95 11.97
C LYS A 89 8.19 -1.68 13.43
N PRO A 90 8.55 -0.55 14.07
CA PRO A 90 8.16 -0.30 15.47
C PRO A 90 6.64 -0.21 15.70
N LEU A 91 5.86 0.00 14.64
CA LEU A 91 4.41 0.12 14.66
C LEU A 91 3.69 -1.18 14.29
N MET A 92 4.45 -2.27 14.06
CA MET A 92 3.98 -3.49 13.43
C MET A 92 4.22 -4.71 14.33
N ALA A 93 3.24 -5.60 14.41
CA ALA A 93 3.43 -6.94 14.94
C ALA A 93 3.83 -7.94 13.84
N ALA A 94 4.54 -9.00 14.25
CA ALA A 94 5.10 -9.98 13.31
C ALA A 94 4.03 -10.76 12.52
N ASP A 95 2.78 -10.81 12.98
CA ASP A 95 1.65 -11.48 12.35
C ASP A 95 0.77 -10.55 11.49
N GLU A 96 1.14 -9.28 11.36
CA GLU A 96 0.39 -8.29 10.61
C GLU A 96 0.86 -8.13 9.16
N ILE A 97 0.00 -7.50 8.35
CA ILE A 97 0.34 -6.95 7.04
C ILE A 97 -0.09 -5.50 7.06
N LEU A 98 0.85 -4.59 6.87
CA LEU A 98 0.56 -3.16 6.82
C LEU A 98 0.51 -2.70 5.37
N HIS A 99 -0.53 -1.93 5.05
CA HIS A 99 -0.61 -1.19 3.79
C HIS A 99 0.01 0.19 4.00
N LEU A 100 0.88 0.57 3.07
CA LEU A 100 1.54 1.86 3.05
C LEU A 100 1.10 2.64 1.81
N ASP A 101 0.70 3.88 2.04
CA ASP A 101 0.59 4.92 1.01
C ASP A 101 1.89 5.73 1.03
N LEU A 102 2.61 5.74 -0.09
CA LEU A 102 3.94 6.30 -0.22
C LEU A 102 3.95 7.40 -1.28
N GLU A 103 4.13 8.64 -0.83
CA GLU A 103 4.40 9.77 -1.71
C GLU A 103 5.91 9.95 -1.87
N VAL A 104 6.43 9.79 -3.10
CA VAL A 104 7.86 9.93 -3.39
C VAL A 104 8.08 11.08 -4.37
N GLU A 105 8.63 12.17 -3.84
CA GLU A 105 9.05 13.35 -4.61
C GLU A 105 10.57 13.34 -4.82
N VAL A 106 11.01 13.64 -6.05
CA VAL A 106 12.43 13.79 -6.38
C VAL A 106 12.64 15.22 -6.82
N VAL A 107 13.32 16.01 -5.99
CA VAL A 107 13.73 17.37 -6.34
C VAL A 107 15.06 17.28 -7.09
N VAL A 108 15.07 17.76 -8.33
CA VAL A 108 16.26 17.81 -9.18
C VAL A 108 16.66 19.26 -9.34
N GLU A 109 17.80 19.64 -8.77
CA GLU A 109 18.41 20.95 -8.97
C GLU A 109 19.58 20.79 -9.95
N GLY A 110 19.41 21.35 -11.15
CA GLY A 110 20.46 21.39 -12.16
C GLY A 110 21.24 22.69 -12.06
N ASN A 111 22.47 22.64 -11.57
CA ASN A 111 23.39 23.77 -11.69
C ASN A 111 24.16 23.61 -13.01
N THR A 112 23.55 24.01 -14.12
CA THR A 112 24.27 24.10 -15.40
C THR A 112 25.18 25.32 -15.37
N LEU A 113 26.48 25.10 -15.10
CA LEU A 113 27.59 25.95 -15.55
C LEU A 113 28.74 25.05 -16.00
#